data_AF-A0A940CNX6-F1
#
_entry.id   AF-A0A940CNX6-F1
#
_cell.length_a   1.000
_cell.length_b   1.000
_cell.length_c   1.000
_cell.angle_alpha   90.00
_cell.angle_beta   90.00
_cell.angle_gamma   90.00
#
_symmetry.space_group_name_H-M   'P 1'
#
loop_
_entity.id
_entity.type
_entity.pdbx_description
1 polymer ?
#
loop_
_entity_poly.entity_id
_entity_poly.type
_entity_poly.pdbx_seq_one_letter_code
_entity_poly.pdbx_strand_id
1 'polypeptide(L)'
;MIYLNSEKKWIENSVNADVFDNQEDADNALTFADTQIDKIQSAYLIDVALTSDDTPVPISKKELIRAAGPTNYFHGKQAEKEVWVHVEGVA
;
A
#
# COMPACT_ATOMS: atom_id res chain seq x y z
N MET A 1 4.68 -7.43 -2.30
CA MET A 1 3.94 -6.25 -2.81
C MET A 1 4.85 -5.05 -2.71
N ILE A 2 4.81 -4.19 -3.71
CA ILE A 2 5.47 -2.88 -3.74
C ILE A 2 4.42 -1.86 -4.17
N TYR A 3 4.64 -0.60 -3.82
CA TYR A 3 3.71 0.49 -4.04
C TYR A 3 4.43 1.62 -4.77
N LEU A 4 3.70 2.42 -5.54
CA LEU A 4 4.26 3.62 -6.17
C LEU A 4 4.12 4.79 -5.18
N ASN A 5 5.16 5.59 -4.98
CA ASN A 5 5.08 6.84 -4.25
C ASN A 5 4.96 8.05 -5.18
N SER A 6 4.70 9.22 -4.62
CA SER A 6 4.57 10.49 -5.35
C SER A 6 5.84 10.91 -6.14
N GLU A 7 7.00 10.35 -5.80
CA GLU A 7 8.26 10.54 -6.55
C GLU A 7 8.42 9.54 -7.72
N LYS A 8 7.38 8.76 -8.04
CA LYS A 8 7.40 7.69 -9.05
C LYS A 8 8.44 6.60 -8.77
N LYS A 9 8.70 6.31 -7.50
CA LYS A 9 9.56 5.21 -7.04
C LYS A 9 8.73 4.08 -6.47
N TRP A 10 9.17 2.84 -6.74
CA TRP A 10 8.61 1.65 -6.13
C TRP A 10 9.17 1.48 -4.72
N ILE A 11 8.28 1.45 -3.73
CA ILE A 11 8.61 1.32 -2.31
C ILE A 11 7.96 0.07 -1.72
N GLU A 12 8.52 -0.43 -0.62
CA GLU A 12 7.99 -1.59 0.06
C GLU A 12 6.84 -1.24 1.00
N ASN A 13 6.89 -0.15 1.74
CA ASN A 13 5.86 0.18 2.72
C ASN A 13 4.71 0.98 2.09
N SER A 14 3.46 0.60 2.35
CA SER A 14 2.29 1.33 1.83
C SER A 14 2.08 2.68 2.48
N VAL A 15 2.66 2.94 3.67
CA VAL A 15 2.50 4.21 4.41
C VAL A 15 2.85 5.43 3.55
N ASN A 16 3.86 5.30 2.69
CA ASN A 16 4.31 6.39 1.79
C ASN A 16 3.84 6.19 0.34
N ALA A 17 2.85 5.32 0.12
CA ALA A 17 2.28 5.11 -1.21
C ALA A 17 1.47 6.33 -1.63
N ASP A 18 1.47 6.61 -2.93
CA ASP A 18 0.65 7.67 -3.49
C ASP A 18 -0.83 7.25 -3.44
N VAL A 19 -1.70 8.20 -3.12
CA VAL A 19 -3.15 8.00 -3.00
C VAL A 19 -3.85 8.99 -3.92
N PHE A 20 -4.67 8.47 -4.82
CA PHE A 20 -5.37 9.25 -5.83
C PHE A 20 -6.83 9.43 -5.42
N ASP A 21 -7.30 10.68 -5.38
CA ASP A 21 -8.68 11.04 -5.08
C ASP A 21 -9.54 11.25 -6.35
N ASN A 22 -8.89 11.22 -7.52
CA ASN A 22 -9.51 11.36 -8.82
C ASN A 22 -9.00 10.28 -9.79
N GLN A 23 -9.87 9.94 -10.74
CA GLN A 23 -9.62 8.83 -11.66
C GLN A 23 -8.49 9.13 -12.65
N GLU A 24 -8.35 10.39 -13.09
CA GLU A 24 -7.36 10.78 -14.10
C GLU A 24 -5.93 10.54 -13.59
N ASP A 25 -5.63 10.96 -12.37
CA ASP A 25 -4.31 10.74 -11.77
C ASP A 25 -4.02 9.25 -11.52
N ALA A 26 -5.04 8.49 -11.10
CA ALA A 26 -4.91 7.05 -10.92
C ALA A 26 -4.61 6.32 -12.24
N ASP A 27 -5.28 6.71 -13.34
CA ASP A 27 -5.07 6.16 -14.67
C ASP A 27 -3.69 6.55 -15.24
N ASN A 28 -3.24 7.77 -14.97
CA ASN A 28 -1.90 8.24 -15.33
C ASN A 28 -0.82 7.43 -14.59
N ALA A 29 -1.04 7.09 -13.31
CA ALA A 29 -0.13 6.27 -12.54
C ALA A 29 -0.06 4.83 -13.07
N LEU A 30 -1.19 4.23 -13.46
CA LEU A 30 -1.22 2.91 -14.11
C LEU A 30 -0.50 2.94 -15.46
N THR A 31 -0.75 3.96 -16.28
CA THR A 31 -0.07 4.14 -17.56
C THR A 31 1.45 4.26 -17.36
N PHE A 32 1.90 5.00 -16.34
CA PHE A 32 3.31 5.04 -15.98
C PHE A 32 3.83 3.66 -15.57
N ALA A 33 3.11 2.91 -14.74
CA ALA A 33 3.51 1.59 -14.29
C ALA A 33 3.64 0.59 -15.47
N ASP A 34 2.78 0.68 -16.47
CA ASP A 34 2.84 -0.14 -17.69
C ASP A 34 4.12 0.13 -18.51
N THR A 35 4.78 1.28 -18.34
CA THR A 35 6.10 1.54 -18.95
C THR A 35 7.26 0.88 -18.21
N GLN A 36 7.06 0.39 -16.98
CA GLN A 36 8.09 -0.15 -16.10
C GLN A 36 8.22 -1.68 -16.24
N ILE A 37 8.09 -2.20 -17.46
CA ILE A 37 8.08 -3.64 -17.79
C ILE A 37 9.34 -4.40 -17.37
N ASP A 38 10.46 -3.69 -17.17
CA ASP A 38 11.74 -4.24 -16.74
C ASP A 38 11.88 -4.30 -15.20
N LYS A 39 10.99 -3.61 -14.47
CA LYS A 39 11.03 -3.52 -13.00
C LYS A 39 9.92 -4.29 -12.31
N ILE A 40 8.74 -4.35 -12.91
CA ILE A 40 7.55 -4.99 -12.32
C ILE A 40 6.86 -5.90 -13.34
N GLN A 41 6.11 -6.89 -12.85
CA GLN A 41 5.30 -7.74 -13.72
C GLN A 41 3.97 -7.08 -14.11
N SER A 42 3.29 -6.48 -13.14
CA SER A 42 2.04 -5.74 -13.35
C SER A 42 1.73 -4.84 -12.15
N ALA A 43 0.89 -3.83 -12.38
CA ALA A 43 0.34 -2.97 -11.36
C ALA A 43 -1.19 -2.96 -11.43
N TYR A 44 -1.85 -2.66 -10.31
CA TYR A 44 -3.29 -2.48 -10.22
C TYR A 44 -3.61 -1.53 -9.06
N LEU A 45 -4.76 -0.86 -9.14
CA LEU A 45 -5.24 0.03 -8.09
C LEU A 45 -5.93 -0.78 -6.98
N ILE A 46 -5.82 -0.29 -5.76
CA ILE A 46 -6.53 -0.81 -4.59
C ILE A 46 -7.25 0.32 -3.89
N ASP A 47 -8.45 0.05 -3.40
CA ASP A 47 -9.17 1.01 -2.56
C ASP A 47 -8.55 1.04 -1.16
N VAL A 48 -8.29 2.25 -0.67
CA VAL A 48 -7.72 2.52 0.65
C VAL A 48 -8.61 3.48 1.43
N ALA A 49 -8.62 3.32 2.74
CA ALA A 49 -9.06 4.35 3.66
C ALA A 49 -7.83 5.06 4.24
N LEU A 50 -7.94 6.36 4.51
CA LEU A 50 -6.92 7.10 5.24
C LEU A 50 -7.23 7.05 6.74
N THR A 51 -6.20 6.79 7.54
CA THR A 51 -6.26 6.95 9.00
C THR A 51 -6.18 8.43 9.39
N SER A 52 -6.27 8.75 10.67
CA SER A 52 -6.20 10.13 11.17
C SER A 52 -4.84 10.82 10.94
N ASP A 53 -3.80 10.04 10.63
CA ASP A 53 -2.45 10.47 10.27
C ASP A 53 -2.18 10.41 8.75
N ASP A 54 -3.23 10.32 7.92
CA ASP A 54 -3.16 10.21 6.46
C ASP A 54 -2.42 8.97 5.93
N THR A 55 -2.27 7.93 6.77
CA THR A 55 -1.68 6.66 6.35
C THR A 55 -2.72 5.83 5.57
N PRO A 56 -2.42 5.37 4.34
CA PRO A 56 -3.34 4.56 3.56
C PRO A 56 -3.40 3.11 4.04
N VAL A 57 -4.61 2.63 4.29
CA VAL A 57 -4.91 1.27 4.74
C VAL A 57 -5.85 0.59 3.73
N PRO A 58 -5.49 -0.58 3.17
CA PRO A 58 -6.36 -1.27 2.23
C PRO A 58 -7.73 -1.64 2.82
N ILE A 59 -8.81 -1.40 2.08
CA ILE A 59 -10.18 -1.72 2.52
C ILE A 59 -10.45 -3.23 2.39
N SER A 60 -9.91 -3.85 1.34
CA SER A 60 -10.09 -5.28 1.08
C SER A 60 -9.26 -6.14 2.04
N LYS A 61 -9.90 -7.11 2.71
CA LYS A 61 -9.23 -8.12 3.55
C LYS A 61 -8.12 -8.87 2.81
N LYS A 62 -8.30 -9.14 1.52
CA LYS A 62 -7.28 -9.82 0.71
C LYS A 62 -6.03 -8.95 0.57
N GLU A 63 -6.21 -7.66 0.34
CA GLU A 63 -5.08 -6.73 0.24
C GLU A 63 -4.43 -6.45 1.58
N LEU A 64 -5.18 -6.43 2.68
CA LEU A 64 -4.61 -6.39 4.03
C LEU A 64 -3.68 -7.59 4.30
N ILE A 65 -4.09 -8.79 3.90
CA ILE A 65 -3.27 -10.00 4.01
C ILE A 65 -2.02 -9.89 3.12
N ARG A 66 -2.16 -9.44 1.87
CA ARG A 66 -1.01 -9.28 0.96
C ARG A 66 -0.03 -8.20 1.43
N ALA A 67 -0.53 -7.09 1.98
CA ALA A 67 0.26 -6.00 2.53
C ALA A 67 1.05 -6.45 3.77
N ALA A 68 0.44 -7.30 4.60
CA ALA A 68 1.12 -7.91 5.75
C ALA A 68 2.31 -8.80 5.34
N GLY A 69 2.34 -9.30 4.10
CA GLY A 69 3.42 -10.14 3.60
C GLY A 69 3.21 -11.64 3.87
N PRO A 70 4.11 -12.50 3.35
CA PRO A 70 3.98 -13.95 3.44
C PRO A 70 4.01 -14.45 4.89
N THR A 71 2.98 -15.19 5.31
CA THR A 71 2.75 -15.59 6.71
C THR A 71 3.45 -16.88 7.14
N ASN A 72 4.42 -17.38 6.36
CA ASN A 72 4.93 -18.74 6.57
C ASN A 72 6.05 -18.83 7.62
N TYR A 73 6.73 -17.72 7.95
CA TYR A 73 7.68 -17.52 9.06
C TYR A 73 7.77 -16.01 9.35
N PHE A 74 8.04 -15.59 10.60
CA PHE A 74 8.26 -14.17 10.95
C PHE A 74 9.52 -13.61 10.27
N HIS A 75 9.42 -13.25 8.99
CA HIS A 75 10.47 -12.62 8.20
C HIS A 75 9.85 -11.56 7.26
N GLY A 76 10.63 -10.54 6.87
CA GLY A 76 10.18 -9.46 5.97
C GLY A 76 9.31 -8.41 6.66
N LYS A 77 8.36 -7.80 5.93
CA LYS A 77 7.48 -6.71 6.41
C LYS A 77 6.72 -6.97 7.72
N GLN A 78 6.59 -8.25 8.12
CA GLN A 78 6.01 -8.62 9.40
C GLN A 78 6.92 -8.29 10.60
N ALA A 79 8.24 -8.26 10.40
CA ALA A 79 9.23 -7.95 11.43
C ALA A 79 9.36 -6.43 11.69
N GLU A 80 8.96 -5.60 10.72
CA GLU A 80 9.01 -4.13 10.81
C GLU A 80 7.67 -3.50 11.21
N LYS A 81 6.60 -4.31 11.39
CA LYS A 81 5.29 -3.79 11.79
C LYS A 81 5.36 -3.21 13.20
N GLU A 82 5.28 -1.88 13.29
CA GLU A 82 4.88 -1.22 14.53
C GLU A 82 3.57 -1.84 15.03
N VAL A 83 3.58 -2.15 16.32
CA VAL A 83 2.46 -2.80 17.01
C VAL A 83 1.27 -1.84 16.99
N TRP A 84 0.25 -2.18 16.22
CA TRP A 84 -1.05 -1.52 16.27
C TRP A 84 -1.70 -1.85 17.61
N VAL A 85 -1.56 -0.94 18.58
CA VAL A 85 -2.35 -1.01 19.82
C VAL A 85 -3.72 -0.39 19.51
N HIS A 86 -4.73 -1.23 19.38
CA HIS A 86 -6.12 -0.77 19.43
C HIS A 86 -6.39 -0.30 20.86
N VAL A 87 -6.40 1.02 21.07
CA VAL A 87 -6.86 1.60 22.32
C VAL A 87 -8.36 1.80 22.16
N GLU A 88 -9.18 0.92 22.75
CA GLU A 88 -10.60 1.21 22.93
C GLU A 88 -10.70 2.38 23.91
N GLY A 89 -10.93 3.57 23.37
CA GLY A 89 -11.31 4.73 24.16
C GLY A 89 -12.71 4.52 24.70
N VAL A 90 -12.81 4.21 25.99
CA VAL A 90 -14.03 4.37 26.77
C VAL A 90 -14.20 5.87 27.06
N ALA A 91 -15.29 6.44 26.58
CA ALA A 91 -15.99 7.57 27.19
C ALA A 91 -17.45 7.55 26.73
#